data_AF-A0A6J1W558-F1
#
_entry.id   AF-A0A6J1W558-F1
#
_cell.length_a   1.000
_cell.length_b   1.000
_cell.length_c   1.000
_cell.angle_alpha   90.00
_cell.angle_beta   90.00
_cell.angle_gamma   90.00
#
_symmetry.space_group_name_H-M   'P 1'
#
loop_
_entity.id
_entity.type
_entity.pdbx_description
1 polymer ?
#
loop_
_entity_poly.entity_id
_entity_poly.type
_entity_poly.pdbx_seq_one_letter_code
_entity_poly.pdbx_strand_id
1 'polypeptide(L)'
;MTYVDTRPMRWLYERNRWLIFPVCGMFPVKLITHIGKPIPYDPDITPEKLAEKAQRAIEDLRDKHQKIPGSILHALRQRFEAHNKDK
;
A
#
# COMPACT_ATOMS: atom_id res chain seq x y z
N MET A 1 0.34 23.98 44.83
CA MET A 1 0.40 23.68 43.38
C MET A 1 1.85 23.35 43.07
N THR A 2 2.21 22.07 43.07
CA THR A 2 3.61 21.62 42.93
C THR A 2 4.06 21.79 41.48
N TYR A 3 5.22 22.43 41.30
CA TYR A 3 5.86 22.57 39.99
C TYR A 3 6.45 21.22 39.59
N VAL A 4 5.75 20.46 38.76
CA VAL A 4 6.30 19.23 38.16
C VAL A 4 7.35 19.69 37.16
N ASP A 5 8.62 19.37 37.42
CA ASP A 5 9.71 19.75 36.53
C ASP A 5 9.60 18.96 35.22
N THR A 6 9.01 19.58 34.21
CA THR A 6 8.75 19.00 32.88
C THR A 6 9.95 19.12 31.94
N ARG A 7 11.07 19.74 32.37
CA ARG A 7 12.28 19.94 31.55
C ARG A 7 12.82 18.68 30.88
N PRO A 8 12.99 17.53 31.56
CA PRO A 8 13.50 16.32 30.91
C PRO A 8 12.50 15.74 29.89
N MET A 9 11.20 15.76 30.21
CA MET A 9 10.14 15.32 29.30
C MET A 9 10.08 16.20 28.04
N ARG A 10 10.23 17.51 28.23
CA ARG A 10 10.25 18.51 27.15
C ARG A 10 11.46 18.35 26.24
N TRP A 11 12.65 18.16 26.83
CA TRP A 11 13.88 17.90 26.08
C TRP A 11 13.78 16.62 25.23
N LEU A 12 13.25 15.55 25.83
CA LEU A 12 13.03 14.28 25.12
C LEU A 12 12.04 14.45 23.96
N TYR A 13 10.94 15.18 24.19
CA TYR A 13 9.96 15.48 23.14
C TYR A 13 10.55 16.32 22.02
N GLU A 14 11.24 17.43 22.33
CA GLU A 14 11.86 18.31 21.33
C GLU A 14 12.93 17.59 20.49
N ARG A 15 13.67 16.68 21.11
CA ARG A 15 14.68 15.85 20.45
C ARG A 15 14.06 14.78 19.54
N ASN A 16 13.00 14.12 19.99
CA ASN A 16 12.42 12.96 19.30
C ASN A 16 11.24 13.34 18.38
N ARG A 17 10.75 14.59 18.41
CA ARG A 17 9.63 15.07 17.58
C ARG A 17 9.84 14.84 16.09
N TRP A 18 11.08 14.93 15.61
CA TRP A 18 11.45 14.69 14.22
C TRP A 18 11.39 13.21 13.82
N LEU A 19 11.58 12.28 14.77
CA LEU A 19 11.50 10.84 14.53
C LEU A 19 10.04 10.36 14.44
N ILE A 20 9.13 11.01 15.14
CA ILE A 20 7.70 10.66 15.16
C ILE A 20 7.03 10.97 13.80
N PHE A 21 7.42 12.09 13.18
CA PHE A 21 6.84 12.56 11.92
C PHE A 21 6.90 11.55 10.76
N PRO A 22 8.04 10.90 10.45
CA PRO A 22 8.11 9.86 9.41
C PRO A 22 7.43 8.55 9.79
N VAL A 23 7.26 8.25 11.08
CA VAL A 23 6.60 7.01 11.54
C VAL A 23 5.09 7.08 11.32
N CYS A 24 4.47 8.25 11.47
CA CYS A 24 3.04 8.44 11.20
C CYS A 24 2.64 8.22 9.72
N GLY A 25 3.61 8.09 8.80
CA GLY A 25 3.38 7.79 7.38
C GLY A 25 3.44 6.30 6.99
N MET A 26 3.73 5.40 7.94
CA MET A 26 3.52 3.94 7.83
C MET A 26 4.13 3.19 6.62
N PHE A 27 5.16 3.73 5.97
CA PHE A 27 5.88 3.22 4.78
C PHE A 27 5.37 3.76 3.43
N PRO A 28 6.20 4.51 2.69
CA PRO A 28 5.79 5.18 1.47
C PRO A 28 5.90 4.19 0.27
N VAL A 29 5.04 3.18 0.29
CA VAL A 29 4.92 2.14 -0.75
C VAL A 29 4.25 2.72 -2.01
N LYS A 30 4.70 2.28 -3.19
CA LYS A 30 4.13 2.70 -4.47
C LYS A 30 2.81 1.96 -4.73
N LEU A 31 1.68 2.66 -4.64
CA LEU A 31 0.38 2.12 -5.03
C LEU A 31 0.18 2.32 -6.53
N ILE A 32 -0.03 1.22 -7.26
CA ILE A 32 -0.32 1.23 -8.70
C ILE A 32 -1.71 0.63 -8.91
N THR A 33 -2.62 1.41 -9.45
CA THR A 33 -3.96 0.94 -9.79
C THR A 33 -3.95 0.34 -11.20
N HIS A 34 -4.20 -0.96 -11.30
CA HIS A 34 -4.34 -1.65 -12.58
C HIS A 34 -5.82 -1.84 -12.91
N ILE A 35 -6.24 -1.39 -14.09
CA ILE A 35 -7.62 -1.54 -14.57
C ILE A 35 -7.69 -2.79 -15.45
N GLY A 36 -8.56 -3.73 -15.07
CA GLY A 36 -8.80 -4.97 -15.80
C GLY A 36 -9.61 -4.79 -17.07
N LYS A 37 -9.73 -5.89 -17.83
CA LYS A 37 -10.69 -5.96 -18.94
C LYS A 37 -12.12 -5.90 -18.39
N PRO A 38 -13.05 -5.24 -19.09
CA PRO A 38 -14.45 -5.22 -18.68
C PRO A 38 -15.04 -6.64 -18.69
N ILE A 39 -15.91 -6.94 -17.72
CA ILE A 39 -16.65 -8.19 -17.69
C ILE A 39 -17.86 -8.03 -18.62
N PRO A 40 -17.99 -8.86 -19.68
CA PRO A 40 -19.12 -8.75 -20.60
C PRO A 40 -20.42 -9.13 -19.90
N TYR A 41 -21.47 -8.35 -20.17
CA TYR A 41 -22.82 -8.61 -19.70
C TYR A 41 -23.43 -9.75 -20.50
N ASP A 42 -24.08 -10.68 -19.79
CA ASP A 42 -24.76 -11.82 -20.37
C ASP A 42 -26.09 -11.98 -19.62
N PRO A 43 -27.24 -11.93 -20.32
CA PRO A 43 -28.56 -11.89 -19.69
C PRO A 43 -28.98 -13.23 -19.07
N ASP A 44 -28.35 -14.34 -19.45
CA ASP A 44 -28.75 -15.69 -19.02
C ASP A 44 -27.98 -16.18 -17.78
N ILE A 45 -27.10 -15.35 -17.21
CA ILE A 45 -26.22 -15.75 -16.12
C ILE A 45 -26.89 -15.57 -14.77
N THR A 46 -26.66 -16.52 -13.87
CA THR A 46 -27.00 -16.35 -12.46
C THR A 46 -26.03 -15.36 -11.80
N PRO A 47 -26.50 -14.54 -10.83
CA PRO A 47 -25.65 -13.57 -10.14
C PRO A 47 -24.45 -14.22 -9.42
N GLU A 48 -24.60 -15.47 -8.97
CA GLU A 48 -23.54 -16.27 -8.35
C GLU A 48 -22.39 -16.53 -9.33
N LYS A 49 -22.69 -16.98 -10.55
CA LYS A 49 -21.69 -17.20 -11.59
C LYS A 49 -20.99 -15.90 -12.02
N LEU A 50 -21.72 -14.78 -12.00
CA LEU A 50 -21.13 -13.47 -12.25
C LEU A 50 -20.10 -13.10 -11.17
N ALA A 51 -20.43 -13.33 -9.90
CA ALA A 51 -19.53 -13.07 -8.78
C ALA A 51 -18.26 -13.94 -8.87
N GLU A 52 -18.40 -15.23 -9.19
CA GLU A 52 -17.25 -16.14 -9.39
C GLU A 52 -16.34 -15.66 -10.53
N LYS A 53 -16.93 -15.18 -11.64
CA LYS A 53 -16.16 -14.63 -12.77
C LYS A 53 -15.41 -13.36 -12.37
N ALA A 54 -16.05 -12.47 -11.61
CA ALA A 54 -15.42 -11.26 -11.10
C ALA A 54 -14.28 -11.57 -10.13
N GLN A 55 -14.47 -12.54 -9.23
CA GLN A 55 -13.43 -13.01 -8.32
C GLN A 55 -12.19 -13.50 -9.09
N ARG A 56 -12.39 -14.40 -10.07
CA ARG A 56 -11.29 -14.92 -10.89
C ARG A 56 -10.53 -13.82 -11.62
N ALA A 57 -11.25 -12.84 -12.20
CA ALA A 57 -10.61 -11.72 -12.88
C ALA A 57 -9.76 -10.85 -11.94
N ILE A 58 -10.17 -10.68 -10.68
CA ILE A 58 -9.40 -9.97 -9.67
C ILE A 58 -8.18 -10.79 -9.23
N GLU A 59 -8.33 -12.10 -9.06
CA GLU A 59 -7.23 -13.01 -8.73
C GLU A 59 -6.17 -13.03 -9.84
N ASP A 60 -6.57 -13.08 -11.11
CA ASP A 60 -5.67 -12.97 -12.25
C ASP A 60 -4.91 -11.63 -12.27
N LEU A 61 -5.61 -10.52 -11.96
CA LEU A 61 -5.00 -9.19 -11.86
C LEU A 61 -4.01 -9.11 -10.70
N ARG A 62 -4.34 -9.71 -9.55
CA ARG A 62 -3.49 -9.80 -8.37
C ARG A 62 -2.23 -10.57 -8.73
N ASP A 63 -2.36 -11.78 -9.26
CA ASP A 63 -1.22 -12.68 -9.50
C ASP A 63 -0.30 -12.16 -10.61
N LYS A 64 -0.82 -11.38 -11.56
CA LYS A 64 -0.03 -10.71 -12.59
C LYS A 64 0.81 -9.53 -12.07
N HIS A 65 0.29 -8.73 -11.15
CA HIS A 65 0.91 -7.47 -10.75
C HIS A 65 1.50 -7.47 -9.33
N GLN A 66 1.05 -8.36 -8.46
CA GLN A 66 1.51 -8.50 -7.07
C GLN A 66 2.35 -9.76 -6.92
N LYS A 67 3.54 -9.62 -6.32
CA LYS A 67 4.35 -10.77 -5.90
C LYS A 67 3.97 -11.14 -4.47
N ILE A 68 3.60 -12.41 -4.26
CA ILE A 68 3.25 -12.97 -2.96
C ILE A 68 4.29 -14.06 -2.62
N PRO A 69 4.90 -14.06 -1.42
CA PRO A 69 4.67 -13.14 -0.29
C PRO A 69 5.25 -11.74 -0.53
N GLY A 70 4.59 -10.72 0.01
CA GLY A 70 5.03 -9.32 -0.10
C GLY A 70 6.30 -9.04 0.73
N SER A 71 7.11 -8.08 0.29
CA SER A 71 8.35 -7.66 0.98
C SER A 71 8.48 -6.13 1.04
N ILE A 72 8.64 -5.59 2.26
CA ILE A 72 8.79 -4.15 2.50
C ILE A 72 10.06 -3.61 1.86
N LEU A 73 11.17 -4.36 1.94
CA LEU A 73 12.44 -3.98 1.34
C LEU A 73 12.34 -3.88 -0.19
N HIS A 74 11.63 -4.82 -0.82
CA HIS A 74 11.36 -4.78 -2.26
C HIS A 74 10.51 -3.56 -2.63
N ALA A 75 9.43 -3.30 -1.87
CA ALA A 75 8.57 -2.14 -2.09
C ALA A 75 9.32 -0.79 -1.95
N LEU A 76 10.24 -0.69 -0.99
CA LEU A 76 11.10 0.49 -0.82
C LEU A 76 12.10 0.63 -1.98
N ARG A 77 12.69 -0.48 -2.45
CA ARG A 77 13.61 -0.49 -3.60
C ARG A 77 12.91 -0.05 -4.89
N GLN A 78 11.69 -0.54 -5.15
CA GLN A 78 10.87 -0.16 -6.30
C GLN A 78 10.56 1.36 -6.37
N ARG A 79 10.70 2.10 -5.27
CA ARG A 79 10.55 3.55 -5.25
C ARG A 79 11.73 4.27 -5.93
N PHE A 80 12.93 3.72 -5.79
CA PHE A 80 14.17 4.34 -6.27
C PHE A 80 14.70 3.72 -7.56
N GLU A 81 14.19 2.55 -7.96
CA GLU A 81 14.41 2.04 -9.31
C GLU A 81 13.77 3.01 -10.31
N ALA A 82 14.62 3.88 -10.88
CA ALA A 82 14.26 4.69 -12.03
C ALA A 82 13.77 3.74 -13.11
N HIS A 83 12.56 3.97 -13.60
CA HIS A 83 12.05 3.25 -14.75
C HIS A 83 12.91 3.67 -15.94
N ASN A 84 14.01 2.98 -16.19
CA ASN A 84 14.59 2.92 -17.52
C ASN A 84 13.52 2.23 -18.36
N LYS A 85 12.66 3.06 -18.97
CA LYS A 85 11.78 2.63 -20.04
C LYS A 85 12.72 2.22 -21.15
N ASP A 86 12.91 0.91 -21.28
CA ASP A 86 13.30 0.35 -22.56
C ASP A 86 12.35 0.90 -23.62
N LYS A 87 12.97 1.32 -24.72
CA LYS A 87 12.42 2.11 -25.80
C LYS A 87 11.51 1.27 -26.70
#